data_AF-A0A839RJ77-F1
#
_entry.id   AF-A0A839RJ77-F1
#
_cell.length_a   1.000
_cell.length_b   1.000
_cell.length_c   1.000
_cell.angle_alpha   90.00
_cell.angle_beta   90.00
_cell.angle_gamma   90.00
#
_symmetry.space_group_name_H-M   'P 1'
#
loop_
_entity.id
_entity.type
_entity.pdbx_description
1 polymer ?
#
loop_
_entity_poly.entity_id
_entity_poly.type
_entity_poly.pdbx_seq_one_letter_code
_entity_poly.pdbx_strand_id
1 'polypeptide(L)'
;MAHTKAGQPRRLTFGITRAAALILASLLFVVAGCSDGDDSYSSPARDVPGMSEDFRSDGTFPESSPTAPDDADAMRRQIIQTAHMMIRVDDAAASAAEATRIAESVEGRVDDRTERPEIAHSAGSARLTIRVPASELDRVIDEFRELGTVEEVTVSARDVTTEVIDIDARIDSLTRSIERLQEIISGATSAEDLIAGENALSQRQAELESLQARRTYLADQVSLSTITLSLTQRPAGEQNPAAGFWGGVQQGWEALLSAVRTAIIGAGLSLPWLGFFLLGGGIIYLAVRLVARRR
;
A
#
# COMPACT_ATOMS: atom_id res chain seq x y z
N MET A 1 -69.63 56.28 -51.31
CA MET A 1 -69.47 54.92 -51.84
C MET A 1 -67.99 54.56 -51.75
N ALA A 2 -67.66 53.50 -51.00
CA ALA A 2 -66.40 52.72 -51.01
C ALA A 2 -65.09 53.44 -50.60
N HIS A 3 -64.52 53.11 -49.42
CA HIS A 3 -63.38 52.16 -49.25
C HIS A 3 -62.00 52.88 -49.46
N THR A 4 -60.94 52.83 -48.64
CA THR A 4 -60.45 51.87 -47.64
C THR A 4 -59.29 52.48 -46.85
N LYS A 5 -59.11 51.95 -45.63
CA LYS A 5 -58.12 52.21 -44.57
C LYS A 5 -56.75 51.55 -44.86
N ALA A 6 -55.63 52.23 -44.62
CA ALA A 6 -54.31 51.69 -44.24
C ALA A 6 -53.34 52.88 -44.06
N GLY A 7 -52.40 52.97 -43.12
CA GLY A 7 -51.74 51.97 -42.29
C GLY A 7 -50.32 52.48 -42.08
N GLN A 8 -50.06 53.08 -40.92
CA GLN A 8 -48.79 53.67 -40.51
C GLN A 8 -47.73 52.57 -40.31
N PRO A 9 -46.49 52.64 -40.84
CA PRO A 9 -45.42 51.75 -40.42
C PRO A 9 -44.72 52.32 -39.19
N ARG A 10 -45.07 51.82 -38.00
CA ARG A 10 -44.27 51.99 -36.77
C ARG A 10 -43.02 51.11 -36.89
N ARG A 11 -41.85 51.75 -36.80
CA ARG A 11 -40.53 51.13 -36.82
C ARG A 11 -40.35 50.24 -35.58
N LEU A 12 -40.27 48.93 -35.80
CA LEU A 12 -39.85 47.92 -34.81
C LEU A 12 -38.40 47.52 -35.11
N THR A 13 -37.47 48.39 -34.74
CA THR A 13 -36.03 48.09 -34.71
C THR A 13 -35.48 48.52 -33.35
N PHE A 14 -35.93 47.87 -32.29
CA PHE A 14 -35.37 48.04 -30.94
C PHE A 14 -35.70 46.81 -30.08
N GLY A 15 -35.15 45.65 -30.46
CA GLY A 15 -35.38 44.40 -29.72
C GLY A 15 -34.18 43.44 -29.68
N ILE A 16 -33.17 43.62 -30.54
CA ILE A 16 -32.08 42.63 -30.69
C ILE A 16 -30.81 43.04 -29.92
N THR A 17 -30.67 44.32 -29.52
CA THR A 17 -29.46 44.80 -28.82
C THR A 17 -29.46 44.57 -27.31
N ARG A 18 -30.58 44.13 -26.70
CA ARG A 18 -30.64 43.84 -25.25
C ARG A 18 -30.42 42.37 -24.89
N ALA A 19 -30.49 41.44 -25.85
CA ALA A 19 -30.23 40.02 -25.61
C ALA A 19 -28.73 39.67 -25.72
N ALA A 20 -27.94 40.44 -26.47
CA ALA A 20 -26.49 40.23 -26.61
C ALA A 20 -25.67 40.71 -25.39
N ALA A 21 -26.23 41.61 -24.57
CA ALA A 21 -25.55 42.13 -23.37
C ALA A 21 -25.67 41.23 -22.13
N LEU A 22 -26.61 40.27 -22.11
CA LEU A 22 -26.82 39.35 -20.98
C LEU A 22 -26.09 38.01 -21.11
N ILE A 23 -25.61 37.64 -22.31
CA ILE A 23 -24.80 36.43 -22.53
C ILE A 23 -23.29 36.72 -22.39
N LEU A 24 -22.87 37.97 -22.59
CA LEU A 24 -21.47 38.39 -22.38
C LEU A 24 -21.15 38.67 -20.89
N ALA A 25 -22.16 38.76 -20.02
CA ALA A 25 -22.01 38.96 -18.58
C ALA A 25 -22.01 37.65 -17.77
N SER A 26 -22.44 36.52 -18.33
CA SER A 26 -22.40 35.21 -17.67
C SER A 26 -21.12 34.40 -17.97
N LEU A 27 -20.30 34.84 -18.93
CA LEU A 27 -19.02 34.20 -19.26
C LEU A 27 -17.80 34.79 -18.50
N LEU A 28 -18.04 35.76 -17.61
CA LEU A 28 -17.01 36.50 -16.86
C LEU A 28 -17.04 36.19 -15.34
N PHE A 29 -17.75 35.12 -14.92
CA PHE A 29 -17.96 34.75 -13.52
C PHE A 29 -17.36 33.38 -13.15
N VAL A 30 -16.18 33.02 -13.69
CA VAL A 30 -15.50 31.74 -13.37
C VAL A 30 -14.04 31.91 -12.93
N VAL A 31 -13.49 33.12 -12.77
CA VAL A 31 -12.11 33.27 -12.25
C VAL A 31 -11.98 34.42 -11.25
N ALA A 32 -12.26 34.12 -9.98
CA ALA A 32 -11.75 34.71 -8.74
C ALA A 32 -12.43 33.91 -7.64
N GLY A 33 -11.78 33.20 -6.72
CA GLY A 33 -10.51 33.45 -6.06
C GLY A 33 -10.74 32.94 -4.64
N CYS A 34 -9.85 32.11 -4.13
CA CYS A 34 -9.88 31.61 -2.76
C CYS A 34 -9.86 32.78 -1.76
N SER A 35 -10.59 32.66 -0.65
CA SER A 35 -10.22 33.38 0.58
C SER A 35 -10.12 32.40 1.74
N ASP A 36 -8.87 32.18 2.15
CA ASP A 36 -8.35 31.88 3.49
C ASP A 36 -9.36 31.78 4.63
N GLY A 37 -9.31 30.64 5.32
CA GLY A 37 -9.87 30.43 6.65
C GLY A 37 -8.80 29.78 7.51
N ASP A 38 -7.89 30.60 8.04
CA ASP A 38 -6.79 30.18 8.89
C ASP A 38 -7.26 30.21 10.36
N ASP A 39 -7.82 29.10 10.84
CA ASP A 39 -8.16 28.92 12.25
C ASP A 39 -6.90 28.49 13.01
N SER A 40 -6.08 29.48 13.36
CA SER A 40 -4.94 29.34 14.25
C SER A 40 -5.41 29.02 15.68
N TYR A 41 -5.51 27.73 16.01
CA TYR A 41 -5.60 27.24 17.38
C TYR A 41 -4.27 27.49 18.10
N SER A 42 -4.22 28.61 18.79
CA SER A 42 -3.17 28.96 19.76
C SER A 42 -3.48 28.26 21.08
N SER A 43 -2.76 27.17 21.35
CA SER A 43 -2.74 26.56 22.68
C SER A 43 -1.51 27.08 23.44
N PRO A 44 -1.66 27.64 24.65
CA PRO A 44 -0.54 28.22 25.37
C PRO A 44 0.38 27.12 25.90
N ALA A 45 1.66 27.20 25.52
CA ALA A 45 2.73 26.50 26.19
C ALA A 45 2.80 26.99 27.65
N ARG A 46 2.63 26.08 28.60
CA ARG A 46 2.97 26.32 30.00
C ARG A 46 4.49 26.27 30.14
N ASP A 47 5.08 27.40 30.49
CA ASP A 47 6.39 27.49 31.12
C ASP A 47 6.41 26.62 32.38
N VAL A 48 7.32 25.66 32.42
CA VAL A 48 7.76 25.01 33.66
C VAL A 48 9.22 25.42 33.87
N PRO A 49 9.51 26.30 34.84
CA PRO A 49 10.87 26.68 35.18
C PRO A 49 11.69 25.48 35.66
N GLY A 50 12.96 25.48 35.27
CA GLY A 50 13.92 24.45 35.62
C GLY A 50 14.14 24.32 37.14
N MET A 51 14.39 23.07 37.54
CA MET A 51 15.07 22.76 38.79
C MET A 51 16.34 22.01 38.46
N SER A 52 17.45 22.74 38.48
CA SER A 52 18.77 22.17 38.66
C SER A 52 18.90 21.75 40.13
N GLU A 53 18.96 20.45 40.40
CA GLU A 53 19.55 19.95 41.63
C GLU A 53 20.62 18.90 41.33
N ASP A 54 21.83 19.36 41.59
CA ASP A 54 23.08 18.63 41.76
C ASP A 54 22.89 17.53 42.81
N PHE A 55 22.80 16.27 42.38
CA PHE A 55 22.91 15.12 43.26
C PHE A 55 24.17 14.34 42.92
N ARG A 56 25.29 14.79 43.52
CA ARG A 56 26.44 13.93 43.82
C ARG A 56 26.02 12.95 44.92
N SER A 57 25.79 11.69 44.55
CA SER A 57 25.95 10.58 45.49
C SER A 57 27.18 9.78 45.09
N ASP A 58 28.29 10.10 45.77
CA ASP A 58 29.44 9.23 45.94
C ASP A 58 28.96 7.96 46.66
N GLY A 59 28.80 6.90 45.89
CA GLY A 59 28.43 5.56 46.33
C GLY A 59 29.38 4.58 45.69
N THR A 60 30.53 4.42 46.32
CA THR A 60 31.49 3.34 46.03
C THR A 60 30.78 2.00 46.14
N PHE A 61 30.49 1.36 45.01
CA PHE A 61 30.19 -0.07 44.95
C PHE A 61 31.44 -0.81 44.46
N PRO A 62 31.88 -1.87 45.15
CA PRO A 62 33.10 -2.56 44.80
C PRO A 62 32.95 -3.28 43.45
N GLU A 63 33.73 -2.83 42.47
CA GLU A 63 34.16 -3.66 41.35
C GLU A 63 34.86 -4.90 41.92
N SER A 64 34.23 -6.07 41.73
CA SER A 64 34.88 -7.31 41.27
C SER A 64 33.96 -8.50 41.52
N SER A 65 33.33 -9.01 40.47
CA SER A 65 33.42 -10.43 40.15
C SER A 65 33.27 -10.60 38.65
N PRO A 66 34.15 -11.42 38.02
CA PRO A 66 34.12 -11.64 36.60
C PRO A 66 32.82 -12.34 36.26
N THR A 67 32.04 -11.75 35.35
CA THR A 67 30.98 -12.45 34.64
C THR A 67 31.61 -13.74 34.11
N ALA A 68 31.17 -14.85 34.69
CA ALA A 68 31.45 -16.18 34.20
C ALA A 68 31.17 -16.20 32.69
N PRO A 69 31.92 -16.99 31.89
CA PRO A 69 31.52 -17.20 30.51
C PRO A 69 30.05 -17.62 30.53
N ASP A 70 29.27 -16.98 29.66
CA ASP A 70 27.83 -17.14 29.54
C ASP A 70 27.54 -18.56 29.03
N ASP A 71 27.73 -19.56 29.90
CA ASP A 71 27.25 -20.94 29.76
C ASP A 71 25.72 -21.00 29.97
N ALA A 72 25.02 -19.88 29.73
CA ALA A 72 23.58 -19.81 29.49
C ALA A 72 23.24 -19.99 27.99
N ASP A 73 24.15 -20.61 27.23
CA ASP A 73 23.87 -21.20 25.90
C ASP A 73 23.01 -22.51 26.02
N ALA A 74 22.45 -22.76 27.20
CA ALA A 74 21.49 -23.82 27.47
C ALA A 74 20.06 -23.33 27.14
N MET A 75 19.61 -23.66 25.92
CA MET A 75 18.36 -23.28 25.26
C MET A 75 18.35 -21.88 24.64
N ARG A 76 18.87 -21.80 23.40
CA ARG A 76 18.53 -20.72 22.46
C ARG A 76 17.01 -20.51 22.44
N ARG A 77 16.57 -19.32 22.88
CA ARG A 77 15.16 -18.90 22.84
C ARG A 77 14.62 -19.09 21.43
N GLN A 78 13.45 -19.71 21.34
CA GLN A 78 12.73 -19.92 20.09
C GLN A 78 11.74 -18.77 19.92
N ILE A 79 12.07 -17.81 19.07
CA ILE A 79 11.25 -16.61 18.86
C ILE A 79 10.80 -16.56 17.40
N ILE A 80 9.50 -16.48 17.18
CA ILE A 80 8.92 -16.22 15.86
C ILE A 80 8.80 -14.71 15.70
N GLN A 81 9.31 -14.18 14.59
CA GLN A 81 9.20 -12.76 14.28
C GLN A 81 8.40 -12.56 12.98
N THR A 82 7.45 -11.64 13.06
CA THR A 82 6.60 -11.25 11.93
C THR A 82 6.55 -9.74 11.83
N ALA A 83 6.75 -9.21 10.63
CA ALA A 83 6.64 -7.79 10.35
C ALA A 83 5.52 -7.51 9.34
N HIS A 84 4.78 -6.44 9.59
CA HIS A 84 3.80 -5.89 8.66
C HIS A 84 4.23 -4.47 8.32
N MET A 85 4.37 -4.19 7.03
CA MET A 85 4.79 -2.88 6.54
C MET A 85 3.82 -2.37 5.49
N MET A 86 3.40 -1.12 5.65
CA MET A 86 2.61 -0.39 4.66
C MET A 86 3.45 0.80 4.19
N ILE A 87 3.74 0.85 2.89
CA ILE A 87 4.61 1.87 2.31
C ILE A 87 3.92 2.47 1.10
N ARG A 88 3.92 3.81 1.07
CA ARG A 88 3.48 4.59 -0.07
C ARG A 88 4.64 4.82 -1.03
N VAL A 89 4.48 4.42 -2.28
CA VAL A 89 5.54 4.44 -3.31
C VAL A 89 5.09 5.18 -4.57
N ASP A 90 6.04 5.59 -5.40
CA ASP A 90 5.74 6.26 -6.66
C ASP A 90 5.30 5.27 -7.76
N ASP A 91 5.88 4.08 -7.78
CA ASP A 91 5.50 2.97 -8.67
C ASP A 91 5.47 1.67 -7.87
N ALA A 92 4.28 1.06 -7.75
CA ALA A 92 4.09 -0.15 -6.96
C ALA A 92 4.77 -1.38 -7.58
N ALA A 93 4.80 -1.49 -8.91
CA ALA A 93 5.39 -2.64 -9.61
C ALA A 93 6.92 -2.60 -9.58
N ALA A 94 7.50 -1.42 -9.79
CA ALA A 94 8.95 -1.21 -9.68
C ALA A 94 9.44 -1.45 -8.24
N SER A 95 8.71 -0.92 -7.25
CA SER A 95 9.04 -1.10 -5.84
C SER A 95 8.89 -2.57 -5.40
N ALA A 96 7.90 -3.30 -5.92
CA ALA A 96 7.77 -4.74 -5.69
C ALA A 96 8.97 -5.53 -6.26
N ALA A 97 9.48 -5.14 -7.43
CA ALA A 97 10.67 -5.75 -8.01
C ALA A 97 11.96 -5.42 -7.22
N GLU A 98 12.10 -4.20 -6.70
CA GLU A 98 13.21 -3.85 -5.79
C GLU A 98 13.12 -4.63 -4.47
N ALA A 99 11.93 -4.70 -3.85
CA ALA A 99 11.72 -5.46 -2.63
C ALA A 99 12.07 -6.95 -2.80
N THR A 100 11.80 -7.52 -3.98
CA THR A 100 12.21 -8.90 -4.33
C THR A 100 13.74 -9.02 -4.35
N ARG A 101 14.45 -8.07 -4.96
CA ARG A 101 15.93 -8.07 -5.01
C ARG A 101 16.57 -7.91 -3.63
N ILE A 102 16.02 -7.02 -2.80
CA ILE A 102 16.46 -6.86 -1.41
C ILE A 102 16.31 -8.19 -0.65
N ALA A 103 15.15 -8.85 -0.76
CA ALA A 103 14.93 -10.13 -0.12
C ALA A 103 15.92 -11.21 -0.60
N GLU A 104 16.17 -11.31 -1.91
CA GLU A 104 17.12 -12.26 -2.48
C GLU A 104 18.58 -11.97 -2.05
N SER A 105 18.92 -10.70 -1.79
CA SER A 105 20.27 -10.30 -1.38
C SER A 105 20.71 -10.84 -0.02
N VAL A 106 19.73 -11.16 0.84
CA VAL A 106 19.93 -11.72 2.18
C VAL A 106 19.57 -13.21 2.25
N GLU A 107 19.59 -13.91 1.11
CA GLU A 107 19.17 -15.31 0.99
C GLU A 107 17.70 -15.55 1.38
N GLY A 108 16.89 -14.50 1.36
CA GLY A 108 15.44 -14.57 1.51
C GLY A 108 14.73 -14.96 0.22
N ARG A 109 13.41 -15.15 0.32
CA ARG A 109 12.55 -15.48 -0.81
C ARG A 109 11.17 -14.83 -0.70
N VAL A 110 10.49 -14.70 -1.82
CA VAL A 110 9.09 -14.24 -1.88
C VAL A 110 8.19 -15.47 -2.01
N ASP A 111 7.33 -15.69 -1.02
CA ASP A 111 6.40 -16.82 -0.98
C ASP A 111 5.09 -16.51 -1.72
N ASP A 112 4.63 -15.26 -1.67
CA ASP A 112 3.43 -14.80 -2.39
C ASP A 112 3.63 -13.37 -2.91
N ARG A 113 3.12 -13.10 -4.11
CA ARG A 113 3.16 -11.77 -4.73
C ARG A 113 1.88 -11.54 -5.52
N THR A 114 1.17 -10.48 -5.14
CA THR A 114 -0.04 -10.01 -5.83
C THR A 114 0.15 -8.56 -6.24
N GLU A 115 -0.02 -8.25 -7.52
CA GLU A 115 0.06 -6.90 -8.07
C GLU A 115 -1.25 -6.49 -8.72
N ARG A 116 -1.59 -5.21 -8.57
CA ARG A 116 -2.70 -4.56 -9.24
C ARG A 116 -2.18 -3.30 -9.93
N PRO A 117 -2.27 -3.23 -11.26
CA PRO A 117 -1.86 -2.02 -11.97
C PRO A 117 -2.79 -0.86 -11.62
N GLU A 118 -2.30 0.36 -11.80
CA GLU A 118 -3.13 1.55 -11.73
C GLU A 118 -4.20 1.52 -12.83
N ILE A 119 -5.43 1.83 -12.45
CA ILE A 119 -6.57 2.02 -13.36
C ILE A 119 -7.22 3.36 -13.04
N ALA A 120 -8.03 3.90 -13.94
CA ALA A 120 -8.52 5.30 -13.92
C ALA A 120 -9.11 5.82 -12.58
N HIS A 121 -9.56 4.94 -11.68
CA HIS A 121 -10.11 5.31 -10.36
C HIS A 121 -9.51 4.50 -9.20
N SER A 122 -8.37 3.83 -9.39
CA SER A 122 -7.69 3.07 -8.34
C SER A 122 -6.18 3.15 -8.53
N ALA A 123 -5.49 3.56 -7.46
CA ALA A 123 -4.04 3.51 -7.41
C ALA A 123 -3.53 2.09 -7.65
N GLY A 124 -2.34 2.00 -8.26
CA GLY A 124 -1.59 0.75 -8.32
C GLY A 124 -1.26 0.24 -6.91
N SER A 125 -1.20 -1.07 -6.73
CA SER A 125 -0.80 -1.66 -5.45
C SER A 125 -0.08 -2.97 -5.65
N ALA A 126 0.79 -3.31 -4.72
CA ALA A 126 1.44 -4.61 -4.66
C ALA A 126 1.44 -5.13 -3.22
N ARG A 127 1.23 -6.43 -3.05
CA ARG A 127 1.39 -7.11 -1.76
C ARG A 127 2.34 -8.27 -1.94
N LEU A 128 3.33 -8.34 -1.05
CA LEU A 128 4.33 -9.39 -1.04
C LEU A 128 4.35 -10.04 0.35
N THR A 129 4.45 -11.36 0.37
CA THR A 129 4.78 -12.14 1.56
C THR A 129 6.21 -12.65 1.38
N ILE A 130 7.11 -12.16 2.21
CA ILE A 130 8.55 -12.34 2.06
C ILE A 130 9.06 -13.10 3.28
N ARG A 131 9.92 -14.09 3.05
CA ARG A 131 10.61 -14.85 4.11
C ARG A 131 12.09 -14.56 4.07
N VAL A 132 12.64 -14.15 5.22
CA VAL A 132 14.05 -13.80 5.36
C VAL A 132 14.64 -14.47 6.60
N PRO A 133 15.95 -14.74 6.64
CA PRO A 133 16.61 -15.21 7.85
C PRO A 133 16.30 -14.29 9.04
N ALA A 134 16.00 -14.87 10.21
CA ALA A 134 15.58 -14.09 11.36
C ALA A 134 16.63 -13.08 11.86
N SER A 135 17.92 -13.31 11.57
CA SER A 135 19.01 -12.38 11.86
C SER A 135 19.03 -11.14 10.96
N GLU A 136 18.43 -11.22 9.77
CA GLU A 136 18.45 -10.16 8.75
C GLU A 136 17.17 -9.33 8.75
N LEU A 137 16.18 -9.66 9.59
CA LEU A 137 14.87 -9.02 9.61
C LEU A 137 14.97 -7.48 9.74
N ASP A 138 15.70 -7.00 10.73
CA ASP A 138 15.81 -5.56 11.01
C ASP A 138 16.47 -4.82 9.85
N ARG A 139 17.53 -5.42 9.27
CA ARG A 139 18.21 -4.89 8.10
C ARG A 139 17.26 -4.76 6.90
N VAL A 140 16.50 -5.80 6.61
CA VAL A 140 15.54 -5.79 5.49
C VAL A 140 14.42 -4.79 5.72
N ILE A 141 13.94 -4.65 6.95
CA ILE A 141 12.96 -3.62 7.31
C ILE A 141 13.53 -2.23 7.00
N ASP A 142 14.77 -1.96 7.38
CA ASP A 142 15.42 -0.68 7.10
C ASP A 142 15.59 -0.42 5.60
N GLU A 143 16.04 -1.41 4.83
CA GLU A 143 16.13 -1.31 3.37
C GLU A 143 14.74 -1.08 2.71
N PHE A 144 13.67 -1.71 3.23
CA PHE A 144 12.32 -1.46 2.74
C PHE A 144 11.80 -0.05 3.04
N ARG A 145 12.23 0.58 4.16
CA ARG A 145 11.86 1.97 4.46
C ARG A 145 12.36 2.94 3.40
N GLU A 146 13.44 2.61 2.69
CA GLU A 146 14.02 3.44 1.63
C GLU A 146 13.20 3.39 0.33
N LEU A 147 12.30 2.42 0.16
CA LEU A 147 11.46 2.30 -1.04
C LEU A 147 10.43 3.42 -1.19
N GLY A 148 10.06 4.10 -0.09
CA GLY A 148 9.04 5.13 -0.13
C GLY A 148 8.69 5.74 1.22
N THR A 149 7.49 6.32 1.33
CA THR A 149 7.02 6.88 2.58
C THR A 149 6.34 5.80 3.39
N VAL A 150 6.93 5.45 4.52
CA VAL A 150 6.37 4.48 5.47
C VAL A 150 5.07 5.03 6.07
N GLU A 151 3.99 4.27 5.94
CA GLU A 151 2.70 4.57 6.58
C GLU A 151 2.56 3.85 7.92
N GLU A 152 2.94 2.58 7.95
CA GLU A 152 2.85 1.72 9.13
C GLU A 152 3.97 0.69 9.13
N VAL A 153 4.57 0.46 10.30
CA VAL A 153 5.46 -0.68 10.56
C VAL A 153 5.08 -1.28 11.89
N THR A 154 4.70 -2.55 11.86
CA THR A 154 4.38 -3.34 13.05
C THR A 154 5.27 -4.56 13.06
N VAL A 155 6.09 -4.70 14.10
CA VAL A 155 6.92 -5.88 14.33
C VAL A 155 6.39 -6.60 15.55
N SER A 156 6.10 -7.89 15.40
CA SER A 156 5.62 -8.76 16.47
C SER A 156 6.63 -9.89 16.68
N ALA A 157 6.99 -10.12 17.93
CA ALA A 157 7.82 -11.23 18.35
C ALA A 157 7.02 -12.12 19.31
N ARG A 158 7.02 -13.43 19.07
CA ARG A 158 6.36 -14.41 19.93
C ARG A 158 7.37 -15.46 20.37
N ASP A 159 7.58 -15.55 21.68
CA ASP A 159 8.36 -16.63 22.27
C ASP A 159 7.53 -17.93 22.25
N VAL A 160 8.08 -18.95 21.60
CA VAL A 160 7.49 -20.30 21.48
C VAL A 160 8.40 -21.35 22.14
N THR A 161 9.37 -20.94 22.95
CA THR A 161 10.34 -21.84 23.60
C THR A 161 9.64 -22.94 24.40
N THR A 162 8.70 -22.57 25.27
CA THR A 162 7.91 -23.53 26.06
C THR A 162 7.07 -24.45 25.17
N GLU A 163 6.48 -23.91 24.10
CA GLU A 163 5.65 -24.69 23.16
C GLU A 163 6.49 -25.75 22.43
N VAL A 164 7.71 -25.40 22.01
CA VAL A 164 8.65 -26.35 21.37
C VAL A 164 9.09 -27.43 22.35
N ILE A 165 9.46 -27.07 23.58
CA ILE A 165 9.85 -28.03 24.62
C ILE A 165 8.74 -29.02 24.92
N ASP A 166 7.50 -28.54 25.05
CA ASP A 166 6.34 -29.39 25.30
C ASP A 166 6.07 -30.34 24.13
N ILE A 167 6.19 -29.86 22.88
CA ILE A 167 6.00 -30.69 21.69
C ILE A 167 7.09 -31.76 21.62
N ASP A 168 8.36 -31.41 21.84
CA ASP A 168 9.48 -32.36 21.80
C ASP A 168 9.33 -33.44 22.89
N ALA A 169 8.92 -33.06 24.12
CA ALA A 169 8.63 -34.01 25.20
C ALA A 169 7.48 -34.96 24.85
N ARG A 170 6.43 -34.47 24.18
CA ARG A 170 5.29 -35.28 23.75
C ARG A 170 5.66 -36.23 22.60
N ILE A 171 6.46 -35.76 21.64
CA ILE A 171 7.01 -36.59 20.55
C ILE A 171 7.81 -37.75 21.17
N ASP A 172 8.73 -37.46 22.09
CA ASP A 172 9.55 -38.45 22.77
C ASP A 172 8.71 -39.48 23.56
N SER A 173 7.69 -39.02 24.30
CA SER A 173 6.76 -39.92 24.99
C SER A 173 5.95 -40.80 24.02
N LEU A 174 5.50 -40.27 22.89
CA LEU A 174 4.74 -41.02 21.88
C LEU A 174 5.60 -42.05 21.16
N THR A 175 6.84 -41.70 20.82
CA THR A 175 7.80 -42.64 20.22
C THR A 175 8.01 -43.86 21.12
N ARG A 176 8.28 -43.66 22.42
CA ARG A 176 8.39 -44.78 23.37
C ARG A 176 7.10 -45.58 23.51
N SER A 177 5.95 -44.90 23.47
CA SER A 177 4.65 -45.58 23.50
C SER A 177 4.43 -46.45 22.26
N ILE A 178 4.87 -46.00 21.09
CA ILE A 178 4.79 -46.73 19.83
C ILE A 178 5.70 -47.97 19.87
N GLU A 179 6.95 -47.81 20.29
CA GLU A 179 7.91 -48.91 20.45
C GLU A 179 7.34 -50.00 21.38
N ARG A 180 6.81 -49.61 22.54
CA ARG A 180 6.19 -50.55 23.47
C ARG A 180 4.94 -51.23 22.90
N LEU A 181 4.11 -50.52 22.13
CA LEU A 181 2.95 -51.12 21.48
C LEU A 181 3.38 -52.14 20.42
N GLN A 182 4.43 -51.86 19.65
CA GLN A 182 4.99 -52.80 18.68
C GLN A 182 5.48 -54.08 19.37
N GLU A 183 6.16 -53.97 20.52
CA GLU A 183 6.57 -55.13 21.33
C GLU A 183 5.35 -55.96 21.79
N ILE A 184 4.31 -55.31 22.32
CA ILE A 184 3.09 -55.98 22.76
C ILE A 184 2.40 -56.70 21.59
N ILE A 185 2.27 -56.04 20.44
CA ILE A 185 1.67 -56.59 19.22
C ILE A 185 2.44 -57.82 18.75
N SER A 186 3.79 -57.79 18.80
CA SER A 186 4.63 -58.92 18.38
C SER A 186 4.41 -60.21 19.18
N GLY A 187 3.92 -60.08 20.43
CA GLY A 187 3.59 -61.19 21.32
C GLY A 187 2.11 -61.56 21.37
N ALA A 188 1.25 -60.93 20.55
CA ALA A 188 -0.18 -61.16 20.59
C ALA A 188 -0.57 -62.56 20.08
N THR A 189 -1.44 -63.26 20.82
CA THR A 189 -1.86 -64.63 20.50
C THR A 189 -3.30 -64.73 20.00
N SER A 190 -4.10 -63.67 20.11
CA SER A 190 -5.48 -63.60 19.60
C SER A 190 -5.61 -62.57 18.48
N ALA A 191 -6.55 -62.81 17.56
CA ALA A 191 -6.81 -61.88 16.46
C ALA A 191 -7.43 -60.58 16.97
N GLU A 192 -8.25 -60.65 18.01
CA GLU A 192 -8.87 -59.50 18.66
C GLU A 192 -7.82 -58.58 19.30
N ASP A 193 -6.83 -59.13 20.01
CA ASP A 193 -5.75 -58.36 20.62
C ASP A 193 -4.84 -57.72 19.56
N LEU A 194 -4.58 -58.43 18.45
CA LEU A 194 -3.82 -57.90 17.33
C LEU A 194 -4.52 -56.67 16.71
N ILE A 195 -5.81 -56.80 16.37
CA ILE A 195 -6.59 -55.70 15.78
C ILE A 195 -6.68 -54.51 16.74
N ALA A 196 -6.89 -54.76 18.04
CA ALA A 196 -6.90 -53.70 19.04
C ALA A 196 -5.54 -52.99 19.13
N GLY A 197 -4.44 -53.74 19.11
CA GLY A 197 -3.08 -53.22 19.08
C GLY A 197 -2.78 -52.38 17.84
N GLU A 198 -3.14 -52.87 16.64
CA GLU A 198 -2.96 -52.16 15.37
C GLU A 198 -3.74 -50.84 15.33
N ASN A 199 -4.97 -50.83 15.83
CA ASN A 199 -5.78 -49.60 15.93
C ASN A 199 -5.13 -48.59 16.87
N ALA A 200 -4.66 -49.03 18.04
CA ALA A 200 -3.97 -48.17 18.99
C ALA A 200 -2.64 -47.63 18.41
N LEU A 201 -1.87 -48.47 17.73
CA LEU A 201 -0.64 -48.08 17.05
C LEU A 201 -0.90 -47.02 15.98
N SER A 202 -1.89 -47.24 15.12
CA SER A 202 -2.27 -46.31 14.06
C SER A 202 -2.68 -44.94 14.62
N GLN A 203 -3.45 -44.92 15.70
CA GLN A 203 -3.84 -43.70 16.39
C GLN A 203 -2.62 -42.91 16.92
N ARG A 204 -1.65 -43.61 17.50
CA ARG A 204 -0.43 -43.00 18.07
C ARG A 204 0.52 -42.49 16.99
N GLN A 205 0.65 -43.23 15.88
CA GLN A 205 1.44 -42.79 14.74
C GLN A 205 0.86 -41.50 14.13
N ALA A 206 -0.46 -41.43 13.93
CA ALA A 206 -1.10 -40.23 13.45
C ALA A 206 -0.90 -39.02 14.40
N GLU A 207 -0.94 -39.25 15.71
CA GLU A 207 -0.66 -38.21 16.72
C GLU A 207 0.81 -37.74 16.67
N LEU A 208 1.76 -38.67 16.55
CA LEU A 208 3.18 -38.38 16.41
C LEU A 208 3.48 -37.56 15.16
N GLU A 209 2.96 -37.98 14.01
CA GLU A 209 3.15 -37.30 12.71
C GLU A 209 2.60 -35.87 12.75
N SER A 210 1.43 -35.67 13.37
CA SER A 210 0.84 -34.35 13.56
C SER A 210 1.73 -33.44 14.42
N LEU A 211 2.28 -33.95 15.52
CA LEU A 211 3.20 -33.17 16.36
C LEU A 211 4.53 -32.88 15.66
N GLN A 212 5.08 -33.83 14.90
CA GLN A 212 6.29 -33.63 14.10
C GLN A 212 6.09 -32.56 13.02
N ALA A 213 4.94 -32.56 12.35
CA ALA A 213 4.59 -31.51 11.39
C ALA A 213 4.52 -30.13 12.06
N ARG A 214 3.86 -30.03 13.23
CA ARG A 214 3.79 -28.79 14.00
C ARG A 214 5.17 -28.31 14.49
N ARG A 215 6.02 -29.22 14.95
CA ARG A 215 7.41 -28.93 15.35
C ARG A 215 8.22 -28.37 14.19
N THR A 216 8.10 -29.00 13.02
CA THR A 216 8.78 -28.55 11.79
C THR A 216 8.31 -27.16 11.38
N TYR A 217 7.01 -26.89 11.45
CA TYR A 217 6.44 -25.57 11.18
C TYR A 217 6.98 -24.49 12.14
N LEU A 218 7.02 -24.77 13.45
CA LEU A 218 7.59 -23.81 14.41
C LEU A 218 9.07 -23.57 14.18
N ALA A 219 9.85 -24.62 13.87
CA ALA A 219 11.27 -24.49 13.58
C ALA A 219 11.53 -23.59 12.36
N ASP A 220 10.72 -23.72 11.30
CA ASP A 220 10.77 -22.87 10.12
C ASP A 220 10.36 -21.41 10.41
N GLN A 221 9.36 -21.19 11.27
CA GLN A 221 8.95 -19.85 11.71
C GLN A 221 9.97 -19.16 12.62
N VAL A 222 10.80 -19.92 13.32
CA VAL A 222 11.89 -19.38 14.16
C VAL A 222 13.12 -19.09 13.30
N SER A 223 13.44 -19.93 12.31
CA SER A 223 14.60 -19.70 11.44
C SER A 223 14.36 -18.57 10.44
N LEU A 224 13.13 -18.47 9.90
CA LEU A 224 12.75 -17.50 8.88
C LEU A 224 11.64 -16.60 9.39
N SER A 225 11.94 -15.30 9.46
CA SER A 225 10.95 -14.27 9.75
C SER A 225 10.07 -13.98 8.55
N THR A 226 8.80 -13.68 8.80
CA THR A 226 7.83 -13.36 7.74
C THR A 226 7.56 -11.87 7.70
N ILE A 227 7.74 -11.25 6.54
CA ILE A 227 7.42 -9.85 6.28
C ILE A 227 6.25 -9.79 5.30
N THR A 228 5.15 -9.16 5.72
CA THR A 228 4.04 -8.80 4.82
C THR A 228 4.21 -7.35 4.42
N LEU A 229 4.62 -7.11 3.17
CA LEU A 229 4.82 -5.78 2.61
C LEU A 229 3.61 -5.41 1.75
N SER A 230 2.96 -4.30 2.08
CA SER A 230 1.90 -3.70 1.27
C SER A 230 2.38 -2.37 0.71
N LEU A 231 2.45 -2.30 -0.62
CA LEU A 231 2.87 -1.14 -1.39
C LEU A 231 1.64 -0.51 -2.03
N THR A 232 1.42 0.76 -1.75
CA THR A 232 0.33 1.55 -2.37
C THR A 232 0.94 2.67 -3.18
N GLN A 233 0.55 2.78 -4.44
CA GLN A 233 1.03 3.85 -5.31
C GLN A 233 0.38 5.18 -4.94
N ARG A 234 1.13 6.28 -5.00
CA ARG A 234 0.55 7.63 -4.89
C ARG A 234 -0.35 7.90 -6.11
N PRO A 235 -1.57 8.44 -5.92
CA PRO A 235 -2.36 8.94 -7.04
C PRO A 235 -1.64 10.10 -7.72
N ALA A 236 -1.77 10.18 -9.05
CA ALA A 236 -1.12 11.21 -9.85
C ALA A 236 -1.48 12.62 -9.35
N GLY A 237 -0.48 13.37 -8.89
CA GLY A 237 -0.63 14.74 -8.39
C GLY A 237 -0.59 14.90 -6.87
N GLU A 238 -0.55 13.80 -6.10
CA GLU A 238 -0.26 13.88 -4.67
C GLU A 238 1.24 14.19 -4.47
N GLN A 239 1.55 15.19 -3.64
CA GLN A 239 2.94 15.59 -3.40
C GLN A 239 3.62 14.55 -2.53
N ASN A 240 4.77 14.03 -2.97
CA ASN A 240 5.62 13.23 -2.10
C ASN A 240 6.37 14.20 -1.15
N PRO A 241 6.04 14.25 0.16
CA PRO A 241 6.69 15.18 1.08
C PRO A 241 8.20 14.91 1.22
N ALA A 242 8.67 13.71 0.86
CA ALA A 242 10.10 13.36 0.88
C ALA A 242 10.89 13.90 -0.32
N ALA A 243 10.23 14.36 -1.40
CA ALA A 243 10.91 14.72 -2.64
C ALA A 243 11.51 16.15 -2.64
N GLY A 244 11.19 16.97 -1.63
CA GLY A 244 11.73 18.32 -1.46
C GLY A 244 11.48 19.26 -2.65
N PHE A 245 12.25 20.36 -2.73
CA PHE A 245 12.10 21.38 -3.79
C PHE A 245 12.33 20.82 -5.21
N TRP A 246 13.33 19.95 -5.36
CA TRP A 246 13.71 19.42 -6.67
C TRP A 246 12.69 18.42 -7.23
N GLY A 247 12.09 17.61 -6.35
CA GLY A 247 10.97 16.74 -6.73
C GLY A 247 9.76 17.53 -7.22
N GLY A 248 9.46 18.67 -6.59
CA GLY A 248 8.41 19.58 -7.05
C GLY A 248 8.66 20.14 -8.46
N VAL A 249 9.91 20.46 -8.80
CA VAL A 249 10.29 20.92 -10.15
C VAL A 249 10.10 19.82 -11.19
N GLN A 250 10.52 18.59 -10.89
CA GLN A 250 10.33 17.44 -11.79
C GLN A 250 8.85 17.14 -12.01
N GLN A 251 8.05 17.14 -10.93
CA GLN A 251 6.61 16.94 -11.01
C GLN A 251 5.92 18.06 -11.82
N GLY A 252 6.35 19.31 -11.64
CA GLY A 252 5.86 20.44 -12.44
C GLY A 252 6.18 20.30 -13.94
N TRP A 253 7.35 19.77 -14.28
CA TRP A 253 7.73 19.51 -15.66
C TRP A 253 6.89 18.40 -16.31
N GLU A 254 6.62 17.31 -15.61
CA GLU A 254 5.72 16.27 -16.10
C GLU A 254 4.28 16.75 -16.25
N ALA A 255 3.80 17.59 -15.30
CA ALA A 255 2.49 18.23 -15.40
C ALA A 255 2.38 19.16 -16.63
N LEU A 256 3.45 19.87 -16.98
CA LEU A 256 3.51 20.68 -18.20
C LEU A 256 3.39 19.79 -19.45
N LEU A 257 4.16 18.70 -19.51
CA LEU A 257 4.13 17.78 -20.65
C LEU A 257 2.78 17.07 -20.79
N SER A 258 2.15 16.68 -19.68
CA SER A 258 0.82 16.07 -19.68
C SER A 258 -0.25 17.07 -20.15
N ALA A 259 -0.16 18.34 -19.75
CA ALA A 259 -1.02 19.40 -20.24
C ALA A 259 -0.87 19.62 -21.76
N VAL A 260 0.36 19.62 -22.27
CA VAL A 260 0.63 19.72 -23.72
C VAL A 260 0.06 18.53 -24.47
N ARG A 261 0.27 17.29 -23.99
CA ARG A 261 -0.28 16.08 -24.60
C ARG A 261 -1.82 16.12 -24.64
N THR A 262 -2.44 16.57 -23.55
CA THR A 262 -3.89 16.73 -23.44
C THR A 262 -4.40 17.80 -24.42
N ALA A 263 -3.69 18.92 -24.55
CA ALA A 263 -4.01 19.97 -25.51
C ALA A 263 -3.93 19.47 -26.97
N ILE A 264 -2.91 18.66 -27.30
CA ILE A 264 -2.78 18.06 -28.64
C ILE A 264 -3.95 17.11 -28.94
N ILE A 265 -4.30 16.23 -27.99
CA ILE A 265 -5.44 15.32 -28.15
C ILE A 265 -6.75 16.11 -28.28
N GLY A 266 -6.94 17.15 -27.47
CA GLY A 266 -8.10 18.04 -27.53
C GLY A 266 -8.19 18.78 -28.87
N ALA A 267 -7.07 19.30 -29.39
CA ALA A 267 -7.00 19.90 -30.71
C ALA A 267 -7.35 18.87 -31.81
N GLY A 268 -6.84 17.64 -31.69
CA GLY A 268 -7.20 16.49 -32.53
C GLY A 268 -8.70 16.24 -32.59
N LEU A 269 -9.35 16.21 -31.42
CA LEU A 269 -10.79 15.99 -31.29
C LEU A 269 -11.63 17.16 -31.82
N SER A 270 -11.06 18.38 -31.89
CA SER A 270 -11.74 19.57 -32.40
C SER A 270 -11.78 19.68 -33.93
N LEU A 271 -10.91 18.95 -34.65
CA LEU A 271 -10.83 18.95 -36.11
C LEU A 271 -12.15 18.59 -36.82
N PRO A 272 -12.90 17.54 -36.41
CA PRO A 272 -14.21 17.24 -36.99
C PRO A 272 -15.23 18.38 -36.86
N TRP A 273 -15.22 19.08 -35.72
CA TRP A 273 -16.11 20.21 -35.48
C TRP A 273 -15.75 21.43 -36.33
N LEU A 274 -14.45 21.72 -36.46
CA LEU A 274 -13.96 22.75 -37.38
C LEU A 274 -14.36 22.46 -38.83
N GLY A 275 -14.26 21.20 -39.26
CA GLY A 275 -14.74 20.76 -40.57
C GLY A 275 -16.24 20.95 -40.75
N PHE A 276 -17.04 20.59 -39.74
CA PHE A 276 -18.49 20.78 -39.73
C PHE A 276 -18.89 22.26 -39.87
N PHE A 277 -18.25 23.17 -39.10
CA PHE A 277 -18.53 24.60 -39.19
C PHE A 277 -18.06 25.21 -40.52
N LEU A 278 -16.94 24.76 -41.09
CA LEU A 278 -16.48 25.20 -42.41
C LEU A 278 -17.45 24.75 -43.52
N LEU A 279 -17.91 23.51 -43.49
CA LEU A 279 -18.90 22.99 -44.44
C LEU A 279 -20.24 23.73 -44.31
N GLY A 280 -20.77 23.85 -43.09
CA GLY A 280 -22.02 24.56 -42.82
C GLY A 280 -21.95 26.04 -43.19
N GLY A 281 -20.88 26.74 -42.80
CA GLY A 281 -20.64 28.13 -43.14
C GLY A 281 -20.47 28.37 -44.64
N GLY A 282 -19.78 27.45 -45.34
CA GLY A 282 -19.64 27.49 -46.80
C GLY A 282 -20.97 27.35 -47.54
N ILE A 283 -21.85 26.46 -47.07
CA ILE A 283 -23.21 26.28 -47.61
C ILE A 283 -24.05 27.55 -47.40
N ILE A 284 -24.00 28.14 -46.19
CA ILE A 284 -24.72 29.39 -45.88
C ILE A 284 -24.21 30.54 -46.76
N TYR A 285 -22.89 30.68 -46.90
CA TYR A 285 -22.29 31.71 -47.75
C TYR A 285 -22.72 31.56 -49.21
N LEU A 286 -22.71 30.34 -49.76
CA LEU A 286 -23.19 30.07 -51.12
C LEU A 286 -24.68 30.37 -51.27
N ALA A 287 -25.52 30.02 -50.29
CA ALA A 287 -26.94 30.34 -50.30
C ALA A 287 -27.19 31.86 -50.32
N VAL A 288 -26.50 32.63 -49.46
CA VAL A 288 -26.60 34.09 -49.42
C VAL A 288 -26.11 34.72 -50.73
N ARG A 289 -25.00 34.23 -51.28
CA ARG A 289 -24.44 34.73 -52.55
C ARG A 289 -25.36 34.43 -53.74
N LEU A 290 -26.02 33.28 -53.76
CA LEU A 290 -26.99 32.91 -54.81
C LEU A 290 -28.28 33.74 -54.72
N VAL A 291 -28.75 34.03 -53.51
CA VAL A 291 -29.93 34.91 -53.30
C VAL A 291 -29.60 36.37 -53.62
N ALA A 292 -28.42 36.86 -53.25
CA ALA A 292 -27.96 38.21 -53.57
C ALA A 292 -27.67 38.43 -55.07
N ARG A 293 -27.36 37.37 -55.82
CA ARG A 293 -27.22 37.42 -57.30
C ARG A 293 -28.54 37.37 -58.04
N ARG A 294 -29.65 36.99 -57.38
CA ARG A 294 -31.00 36.90 -57.98
C ARG A 294 -31.87 38.14 -57.72
N ARG A 295 -31.38 39.09 -56.92
CA ARG A 295 -31.96 40.43 -56.75
C ARG A 295 -31.11 41.44 -57.50
#